data_AF-A0A1F7XBY6-F1
#
_entry.id   AF-A0A1F7XBY6-F1
#
_cell.length_a   1.000
_cell.length_b   1.000
_cell.length_c   1.000
_cell.angle_alpha   90.00
_cell.angle_beta   90.00
_cell.angle_gamma   90.00
#
_symmetry.space_group_name_H-M   'P 1'
#
loop_
_entity.id
_entity.type
_entity.pdbx_description
1 polymer ?
#
loop_
_entity_poly.entity_id
_entity_poly.type
_entity_poly.pdbx_seq_one_letter_code
_entity_poly.pdbx_strand_id
1 'polypeptide(L)'
;MESGGNPLALSEDNCRGLMQISEIVFNEWKRKELSAGQKCNYTFEDVYRWTLNKIIGERYLRRLRYHYNCYTLEQILAAYNGGITRLRKCNYDISKMPRETRDYVRKVMKLYREAK
;
A
#
# COMPACT_ATOMS: atom_id res chain seq x y z
N MET A 1 3.52 11.00 4.69
CA MET A 1 4.44 9.84 4.81
C MET A 1 3.81 8.88 5.81
N GLU A 2 3.58 7.62 5.43
CA GLU A 2 2.79 6.65 6.23
C GLU A 2 3.35 6.41 7.64
N SER A 3 4.66 6.24 7.73
CA SER A 3 5.38 5.99 8.98
C SER A 3 6.01 7.23 9.63
N GLY A 4 5.81 8.43 9.04
CA GLY A 4 6.62 9.60 9.39
C GLY A 4 8.12 9.45 9.11
N GLY A 5 8.51 8.47 8.29
CA GLY A 5 9.92 8.15 8.00
C GLY A 5 10.52 7.08 8.91
N ASN A 6 9.74 6.48 9.82
CA ASN A 6 10.21 5.44 10.72
C ASN A 6 10.18 4.05 10.04
N PRO A 7 11.34 3.41 9.78
CA PRO A 7 11.39 2.09 9.16
C PRO A 7 10.94 0.94 10.08
N LEU A 8 10.77 1.22 11.38
CA LEU A 8 10.26 0.28 12.38
C LEU A 8 8.81 0.55 12.78
N ALA A 9 8.09 1.39 12.03
CA ALA A 9 6.70 1.69 12.33
C ALA A 9 5.81 0.45 12.29
N LEU A 10 5.01 0.27 13.33
CA LEU A 10 3.99 -0.75 13.49
C LEU A 10 2.65 -0.05 13.72
N SER A 11 1.64 -0.30 12.88
CA SER A 11 0.28 0.19 13.13
C SER A 11 -0.50 -0.74 14.07
N GLU A 12 -1.63 -0.25 14.59
CA GLU A 12 -2.61 -1.06 15.33
C GLU A 12 -3.15 -2.23 14.49
N ASP A 13 -3.23 -2.06 13.17
CA ASP A 13 -3.60 -3.11 12.20
C ASP A 13 -2.44 -4.02 11.77
N ASN A 14 -1.32 -4.01 12.50
CA ASN A 14 -0.12 -4.81 12.24
C ASN A 14 0.53 -4.54 10.85
N CYS A 15 0.40 -3.31 10.32
CA CYS A 15 1.12 -2.87 9.14
C CYS A 15 2.55 -2.43 9.51
N ARG A 16 3.54 -2.80 8.69
CA ARG A 16 4.95 -2.72 9.08
C ARG A 16 5.82 -1.87 8.16
N GLY A 17 6.77 -1.18 8.80
CA GLY A 17 7.87 -0.46 8.18
C GLY A 17 7.47 0.80 7.41
N LEU A 18 8.40 1.31 6.59
CA LEU A 18 8.29 2.64 5.98
C LEU A 18 6.97 2.90 5.25
N MET A 19 6.53 1.90 4.48
CA MET A 19 5.35 1.95 3.64
C MET A 19 4.12 1.32 4.32
N GLN A 20 4.22 0.85 5.58
CA GLN A 20 3.10 0.24 6.29
C GLN A 20 2.49 -0.94 5.50
N ILE A 21 3.33 -1.91 5.16
CA ILE A 21 2.93 -3.11 4.42
C ILE A 21 2.16 -4.04 5.35
N SER A 22 0.96 -4.46 4.93
CA SER A 22 0.18 -5.48 5.62
C SER A 22 0.63 -6.89 5.25
N GLU A 23 0.30 -7.86 6.12
CA GLU A 23 0.65 -9.27 5.90
C GLU A 23 -0.01 -9.82 4.62
N ILE A 24 -1.21 -9.35 4.26
CA ILE A 24 -1.90 -9.72 3.02
C ILE A 24 -1.06 -9.30 1.81
N VAL A 25 -0.59 -8.05 1.77
CA VAL A 25 0.23 -7.54 0.66
C VAL A 25 1.56 -8.29 0.58
N PHE A 26 2.19 -8.57 1.72
CA PHE A 26 3.42 -9.37 1.79
C PHE A 26 3.20 -10.79 1.21
N ASN A 27 2.15 -11.48 1.65
CA ASN A 27 1.86 -12.85 1.20
C ASN A 27 1.50 -12.91 -0.29
N GLU A 28 0.79 -11.91 -0.80
CA GLU A 28 0.53 -11.79 -2.24
C GLU A 28 1.82 -11.57 -3.04
N TRP A 29 2.71 -10.69 -2.58
CA TRP A 29 4.01 -10.47 -3.20
C TRP A 29 4.85 -11.75 -3.19
N LYS A 30 4.97 -12.41 -2.03
CA LYS A 30 5.72 -13.66 -1.87
C LYS A 30 5.22 -14.76 -2.81
N ARG A 31 3.89 -14.91 -2.93
CA ARG A 31 3.28 -15.86 -3.87
C ARG A 31 3.70 -15.59 -5.31
N LYS A 32 3.73 -14.32 -5.74
CA LYS A 32 4.16 -13.95 -7.09
C LYS A 32 5.64 -14.24 -7.34
N GLU A 33 6.51 -14.00 -6.36
CA GLU A 33 7.94 -14.36 -6.50
C GLU A 33 8.12 -15.86 -6.66
N LEU A 34 7.43 -16.65 -5.85
CA LEU A 34 7.46 -18.11 -5.95
C LEU A 34 6.91 -18.60 -7.30
N SER A 35 5.81 -18.03 -7.78
CA SER A 35 5.25 -18.35 -9.12
C SER A 35 6.17 -17.95 -10.27
N ALA A 36 7.04 -16.95 -10.08
CA ALA A 36 8.07 -16.56 -11.05
C ALA A 36 9.34 -17.43 -10.97
N GLY A 37 9.33 -18.50 -10.16
CA GLY A 37 10.46 -19.41 -9.99
C GLY A 37 11.55 -18.88 -9.06
N GLN A 38 11.32 -17.78 -8.34
CA GLN A 38 12.29 -17.26 -7.37
C GLN A 38 12.20 -18.02 -6.05
N LYS A 39 13.36 -18.25 -5.41
CA LYS A 39 13.41 -18.68 -4.01
C LYS A 39 13.06 -17.48 -3.12
N CYS A 40 12.03 -17.60 -2.31
CA CYS A 40 11.59 -16.54 -1.39
C CYS A 40 11.46 -17.08 0.04
N ASN A 41 12.53 -16.90 0.82
CA ASN A 41 12.60 -17.36 2.21
C ASN A 41 12.26 -16.26 3.22
N TYR A 42 11.82 -15.08 2.75
CA TYR A 42 11.42 -13.99 3.63
C TYR A 42 10.19 -14.37 4.47
N THR A 43 10.20 -13.88 5.69
CA THR A 43 9.09 -13.89 6.66
C THR A 43 8.48 -12.49 6.74
N PHE A 44 7.32 -12.35 7.38
CA PHE A 44 6.70 -11.03 7.53
C PHE A 44 7.51 -10.09 8.45
N GLU A 45 8.39 -10.62 9.29
CA GLU A 45 9.33 -9.80 10.09
C GLU A 45 10.38 -9.09 9.21
N ASP A 46 10.76 -9.69 8.08
CA ASP A 46 11.74 -9.09 7.18
C ASP A 46 11.25 -7.77 6.56
N VAL A 47 9.95 -7.48 6.63
CA VAL A 47 9.33 -6.26 6.11
C VAL A 47 9.82 -5.00 6.83
N TYR A 48 10.42 -5.10 8.03
CA TYR A 48 11.10 -3.97 8.66
C TYR A 48 12.39 -3.56 7.94
N ARG A 49 12.97 -4.43 7.10
CA ARG A 49 14.13 -4.09 6.27
C ARG A 49 13.69 -3.09 5.21
N TRP A 50 14.20 -1.87 5.29
CA TRP A 50 13.74 -0.74 4.46
C TRP A 50 13.78 -1.02 2.95
N THR A 51 14.79 -1.78 2.47
CA THR A 51 14.90 -2.15 1.05
C THR A 51 13.77 -3.06 0.61
N LEU A 52 13.50 -4.12 1.38
CA LEU A 52 12.42 -5.06 1.10
C LEU A 52 11.06 -4.36 1.19
N ASN A 53 10.87 -3.52 2.20
CA ASN A 53 9.65 -2.73 2.40
C ASN A 53 9.33 -1.87 1.17
N LYS A 54 10.33 -1.15 0.64
CA LYS A 54 10.19 -0.35 -0.58
C LYS A 54 9.87 -1.21 -1.80
N ILE A 55 10.59 -2.31 -2.01
CA ILE A 55 10.34 -3.22 -3.15
C ILE A 55 8.89 -3.73 -3.15
N ILE A 56 8.40 -4.17 -1.99
CA ILE A 56 7.04 -4.69 -1.86
C ILE A 56 6.03 -3.56 -2.12
N GLY A 57 6.21 -2.41 -1.50
CA GLY A 57 5.30 -1.28 -1.65
C GLY A 57 5.25 -0.74 -3.07
N GLU A 58 6.39 -0.55 -3.74
CA GLU A 58 6.47 -0.12 -5.14
C GLU A 58 5.77 -1.11 -6.08
N ARG A 59 5.98 -2.41 -5.88
CA ARG A 59 5.29 -3.45 -6.65
C ARG A 59 3.79 -3.44 -6.40
N TYR A 60 3.36 -3.19 -5.17
CA TYR A 60 1.94 -3.06 -4.85
C TYR A 60 1.32 -1.84 -5.52
N LEU A 61 1.97 -0.67 -5.46
CA LEU A 61 1.53 0.55 -6.16
C LEU A 61 1.40 0.32 -7.68
N ARG A 62 2.39 -0.32 -8.31
CA ARG A 62 2.31 -0.70 -9.73
C ARG A 62 1.13 -1.63 -10.01
N ARG A 63 0.86 -2.59 -9.11
CA ARG A 63 -0.30 -3.48 -9.26
C ARG A 63 -1.62 -2.72 -9.16
N LEU A 64 -1.76 -1.78 -8.22
CA LEU A 64 -2.93 -0.92 -8.13
C LEU A 64 -3.17 -0.16 -9.45
N ARG A 65 -2.10 0.41 -10.02
CA ARG A 65 -2.17 1.16 -11.28
C ARG A 65 -2.50 0.31 -12.50
N TYR A 66 -1.83 -0.83 -12.69
CA TYR A 66 -1.85 -1.58 -13.95
C TYR A 66 -2.75 -2.81 -13.93
N HIS A 67 -2.96 -3.44 -12.78
CA HIS A 67 -3.81 -4.63 -12.68
C HIS A 67 -5.22 -4.28 -12.18
N TYR A 68 -5.32 -3.33 -11.25
CA TYR A 68 -6.60 -2.91 -10.70
C TYR A 68 -7.13 -1.59 -11.27
N ASN A 69 -6.52 -1.08 -12.35
CA ASN A 69 -7.04 0.07 -13.09
C ASN A 69 -7.32 1.31 -12.22
N CYS A 70 -6.52 1.54 -11.17
CA CYS A 70 -6.53 2.80 -10.43
C CYS A 70 -5.78 3.84 -11.25
N TYR A 71 -6.52 4.68 -11.99
CA TYR A 71 -5.94 5.60 -12.97
C TYR A 71 -5.49 6.92 -12.36
N THR A 72 -6.09 7.35 -11.26
CA THR A 72 -5.71 8.58 -10.55
C THR A 72 -4.83 8.28 -9.35
N LEU A 73 -4.00 9.25 -8.95
CA LEU A 73 -3.20 9.14 -7.74
C LEU A 73 -4.10 8.94 -6.51
N GLU A 74 -5.24 9.64 -6.47
CA GLU A 74 -6.23 9.53 -5.42
C GLU A 74 -6.83 8.12 -5.32
N GLN A 75 -7.10 7.46 -6.45
CA GLN A 75 -7.58 6.07 -6.46
C GLN A 75 -6.52 5.10 -5.93
N ILE A 76 -5.25 5.32 -6.30
CA ILE A 76 -4.13 4.52 -5.79
C ILE A 76 -4.03 4.70 -4.27
N LEU A 77 -4.05 5.95 -3.77
CA LEU A 77 -4.02 6.26 -2.33
C LEU A 77 -5.21 5.67 -1.58
N ALA A 78 -6.42 5.77 -2.15
CA ALA A 78 -7.63 5.21 -1.56
C ALA A 78 -7.58 3.68 -1.49
N ALA A 79 -7.07 3.01 -2.53
CA ALA A 79 -6.89 1.57 -2.54
C ALA A 79 -5.78 1.11 -1.59
N TYR A 80 -4.73 1.91 -1.45
CA TYR A 80 -3.60 1.64 -0.57
C TYR A 80 -4.02 1.64 0.90
N ASN A 81 -4.70 2.71 1.34
CA ASN A 81 -5.16 2.83 2.73
C ASN A 81 -6.44 2.02 2.98
N GLY A 82 -7.46 2.16 2.12
CA GLY A 82 -8.79 1.61 2.36
C GLY A 82 -9.02 0.21 1.79
N GLY A 83 -8.03 -0.36 1.10
CA GLY A 83 -8.09 -1.66 0.45
C GLY A 83 -8.76 -1.64 -0.93
N ILE A 84 -8.07 -2.19 -1.94
CA ILE A 84 -8.56 -2.22 -3.33
C ILE A 84 -9.90 -2.94 -3.51
N THR A 85 -10.14 -4.03 -2.78
CA THR A 85 -11.42 -4.76 -2.86
C THR A 85 -12.60 -3.89 -2.46
N ARG A 86 -12.43 -3.05 -1.43
CA ARG A 86 -13.45 -2.10 -0.99
C ARG A 86 -13.66 -1.00 -2.02
N LEU A 87 -12.58 -0.42 -2.55
CA LEU A 87 -12.67 0.60 -3.60
C LEU A 87 -13.41 0.08 -4.85
N ARG A 88 -13.18 -1.18 -5.24
CA ARG A 88 -13.92 -1.82 -6.33
C ARG A 88 -15.41 -1.98 -6.05
N LYS A 89 -15.79 -2.37 -4.81
CA LYS A 89 -17.20 -2.41 -4.39
C LYS A 89 -17.86 -1.03 -4.43
N CYS A 90 -17.08 0.03 -4.21
CA CYS A 90 -17.51 1.42 -4.37
C CYS A 90 -17.48 1.90 -5.84
N ASN A 91 -17.23 1.03 -6.83
CA ASN A 91 -17.07 1.40 -8.24
C ASN A 91 -16.00 2.49 -8.47
N TYR A 92 -14.88 2.40 -7.75
CA TYR A 92 -13.78 3.37 -7.77
C TYR A 92 -14.17 4.81 -7.34
N ASP A 93 -15.34 4.97 -6.73
CA ASP A 93 -15.81 6.23 -6.16
C ASP A 93 -15.27 6.41 -4.74
N ILE A 94 -14.29 7.30 -4.60
CA ILE A 94 -13.62 7.60 -3.33
C ILE A 94 -14.61 8.23 -2.34
N SER A 95 -15.65 8.93 -2.79
CA SER A 95 -16.63 9.57 -1.90
C SER A 95 -17.42 8.55 -1.06
N LYS A 96 -17.51 7.31 -1.54
CA LYS A 96 -18.18 6.16 -0.90
C LYS A 96 -17.26 5.33 -0.01
N MET A 97 -15.96 5.66 0.04
CA MET A 97 -15.02 5.00 0.95
C MET A 97 -15.22 5.47 2.41
N PRO A 98 -14.74 4.70 3.41
CA PRO A 98 -14.79 5.12 4.81
C PRO A 98 -14.18 6.51 5.02
N ARG A 99 -14.67 7.23 6.05
CA ARG A 99 -14.21 8.59 6.38
C ARG A 99 -12.69 8.64 6.52
N GLU A 100 -12.11 7.66 7.21
CA GLU A 100 -10.66 7.54 7.39
C GLU A 100 -9.90 7.54 6.05
N THR A 101 -10.30 6.71 5.08
CA THR A 101 -9.66 6.68 3.76
C THR A 101 -9.82 7.99 3.01
N ARG A 102 -10.99 8.64 3.10
CA ARG A 102 -11.21 9.95 2.47
C ARG A 102 -10.33 11.03 3.10
N ASP A 103 -10.20 11.02 4.42
CA ASP A 103 -9.33 11.94 5.18
C ASP A 103 -7.86 11.70 4.85
N TYR A 104 -7.43 10.44 4.78
CA TYR A 104 -6.10 10.03 4.37
C TYR A 104 -5.76 10.56 2.96
N VAL A 105 -6.61 10.31 1.96
CA VAL A 105 -6.39 10.79 0.58
C VAL A 105 -6.27 12.32 0.55
N ARG A 106 -7.17 13.04 1.23
CA ARG A 106 -7.10 14.51 1.32
C ARG A 106 -5.79 15.00 1.95
N LYS A 107 -5.35 14.39 3.05
CA LYS A 107 -4.11 14.73 3.74
C LYS A 107 -2.89 14.52 2.85
N VAL A 108 -2.77 13.36 2.21
CA VAL A 108 -1.61 13.04 1.36
C VAL A 108 -1.58 13.88 0.11
N MET A 109 -2.72 14.12 -0.54
CA MET A 109 -2.79 14.99 -1.72
C MET A 109 -2.43 16.44 -1.41
N LYS A 110 -2.79 16.94 -0.22
CA LYS A 110 -2.36 18.27 0.24
C LYS A 110 -0.83 18.35 0.33
N LEU A 111 -0.21 17.41 1.05
CA LEU A 111 1.25 17.34 1.19
C LEU A 111 1.96 17.19 -0.17
N TYR A 112 1.40 16.37 -1.07
CA TYR A 112 1.97 16.17 -2.41
C TYR A 112 1.96 17.44 -3.26
N ARG A 113 0.92 18.29 -3.12
CA ARG A 113 0.84 19.57 -3.81
C ARG A 113 1.81 20.61 -3.22
N GLU A 114 2.02 20.58 -1.91
CA GLU A 114 2.94 21.49 -1.20
C GLU A 114 4.42 21.14 -1.42
N ALA A 115 4.72 19.88 -1.71
CA ALA A 115 6.08 19.40 -1.99
C ALA A 115 6.50 19.52 -3.47
N LYS A 116 5.61 20.00 -4.35
CA LYS A 116 5.87 20.29 -5.76
C LYS A 116 6.18 21.76 -5.95
#